data_AF-A0A0D0D114-F1
#
_entry.id   AF-A0A0D0D114-F1
#
_cell.length_a   1.000
_cell.length_b   1.000
_cell.length_c   1.000
_cell.angle_alpha   90.00
_cell.angle_beta   90.00
_cell.angle_gamma   90.00
#
_symmetry.space_group_name_H-M   'P 1'
#
loop_
_entity.id
_entity.type
_entity.pdbx_description
1 polymer ?
#
loop_
_entity_poly.entity_id
_entity_poly.type
_entity_poly.pdbx_seq_one_letter_code
_entity_poly.pdbx_strand_id
1 'polypeptide(L)'
;MFGSREELELTDFYGKVAIVTGGNSEIGYVTIQFLAEQGAKVYMGSRNEEKALKAIEEIQANLCQRNKTDGSVHWLRLDLSDPRLVKRAAEELLQKEERLDIIG
;
A
#
# COMPACT_ATOMS: atom_id res chain seq x y z
N MET A 1 25.11 -27.26 -2.37
CA MET A 1 24.11 -26.73 -3.33
C MET A 1 22.80 -26.66 -2.56
N PHE A 2 22.60 -25.54 -1.84
CA PHE A 2 21.46 -25.37 -0.94
C PHE A 2 20.22 -24.96 -1.74
N GLY A 3 19.06 -25.47 -1.31
CA GLY A 3 17.82 -25.55 -2.06
C GLY A 3 17.46 -24.29 -2.85
N SER A 4 17.13 -24.52 -4.12
CA SER A 4 16.43 -23.55 -4.97
C SER A 4 15.16 -23.14 -4.25
N ARG A 5 15.18 -21.90 -3.78
CA ARG A 5 14.03 -21.08 -3.42
C ARG A 5 12.89 -21.42 -4.40
N GLU A 6 11.88 -22.14 -3.93
CA GLU A 6 10.54 -22.04 -4.48
C GLU A 6 10.18 -20.56 -4.29
N GLU A 7 10.58 -19.75 -5.28
CA GLU A 7 10.15 -18.37 -5.38
C GLU A 7 8.63 -18.40 -5.32
N LEU A 8 8.07 -17.56 -4.45
CA LEU A 8 6.65 -17.40 -4.19
C LEU A 8 5.89 -17.09 -5.50
N GLU A 9 5.64 -18.11 -6.33
CA GLU A 9 4.77 -18.07 -7.52
C GLU A 9 3.28 -17.91 -7.13
N LEU A 10 2.99 -17.66 -5.84
CA LEU A 10 1.64 -17.74 -5.27
C LEU A 10 1.06 -16.39 -4.81
N THR A 11 1.74 -15.25 -5.02
CA THR A 11 1.19 -13.97 -4.53
C THR A 11 1.14 -12.91 -5.61
N ASP A 12 0.26 -13.14 -6.59
CA ASP A 12 -0.20 -12.10 -7.50
C ASP A 12 -1.25 -11.23 -6.78
N PHE A 13 -0.92 -9.94 -6.58
CA PHE A 13 -1.84 -8.95 -6.03
C PHE A 13 -2.37 -7.99 -7.09
N TYR A 14 -2.25 -8.35 -8.37
CA TYR A 14 -2.79 -7.58 -9.47
C TYR A 14 -4.28 -7.29 -9.30
N GLY A 15 -4.66 -6.02 -9.47
CA GLY A 15 -6.04 -5.56 -9.33
C GLY A 15 -6.60 -5.67 -7.90
N LYS A 16 -5.75 -5.93 -6.90
CA LYS A 16 -6.13 -5.90 -5.49
C LYS A 16 -6.04 -4.48 -4.94
N VAL A 17 -7.02 -4.13 -4.11
CA VAL A 17 -7.00 -2.88 -3.35
C VAL A 17 -6.61 -3.19 -1.91
N ALA A 18 -5.55 -2.55 -1.44
CA ALA A 18 -5.04 -2.70 -0.08
C ALA A 18 -5.05 -1.37 0.67
N ILE A 19 -5.27 -1.41 1.98
CA ILE A 19 -4.94 -0.31 2.89
C ILE A 19 -3.93 -0.83 3.92
N VAL A 20 -2.84 -0.09 4.10
CA VAL A 20 -1.83 -0.37 5.12
C VAL A 20 -1.82 0.78 6.11
N THR A 21 -2.16 0.50 7.36
CA THR A 21 -2.15 1.44 8.47
C THR A 21 -0.73 1.60 9.01
N GLY A 22 -0.33 2.83 9.37
CA GLY A 22 1.05 3.09 9.83
C GLY A 22 2.10 2.91 8.72
N GLY A 23 1.68 2.98 7.46
CA GLY A 23 2.49 2.65 6.29
C GLY A 23 3.73 3.52 6.04
N ASN A 24 3.88 4.64 6.74
CA ASN A 24 4.99 5.56 6.52
C ASN A 24 6.24 5.26 7.38
N SER A 25 6.31 4.11 8.05
CA SER A 25 7.49 3.68 8.82
C SER A 25 7.69 2.17 8.82
N GLU A 26 8.96 1.75 8.83
CA GLU A 26 9.41 0.38 9.11
C GLU A 26 8.69 -0.71 8.28
N ILE A 27 7.94 -1.58 8.95
CA ILE A 27 7.26 -2.73 8.36
C ILE A 27 6.17 -2.27 7.40
N GLY A 28 5.46 -1.19 7.72
CA GLY A 28 4.41 -0.65 6.87
C GLY A 28 4.95 -0.19 5.51
N TYR A 29 6.11 0.47 5.50
CA TYR A 29 6.76 0.90 4.26
C TYR A 29 7.13 -0.29 3.38
N VAL A 30 7.82 -1.29 3.96
CA VAL A 30 8.24 -2.50 3.23
C VAL A 30 7.02 -3.28 2.73
N THR A 31 5.95 -3.34 3.51
CA THR A 31 4.69 -4.00 3.13
C THR A 31 4.04 -3.30 1.93
N ILE A 32 3.95 -1.97 1.97
CA ILE A 32 3.40 -1.18 0.86
C ILE A 32 4.22 -1.38 -0.41
N GLN A 33 5.55 -1.29 -0.30
CA GLN A 33 6.44 -1.51 -1.43
C GLN A 33 6.23 -2.90 -2.03
N PHE A 34 6.23 -3.96 -1.20
CA PHE A 34 6.01 -5.32 -1.66
C PHE A 34 4.67 -5.50 -2.36
N LEU A 35 3.56 -5.02 -1.77
CA LEU A 35 2.23 -5.13 -2.36
C LEU A 35 2.14 -4.41 -3.71
N ALA A 36 2.69 -3.20 -3.81
CA ALA A 36 2.71 -2.44 -5.06
C ALA A 36 3.62 -3.08 -6.11
N GLU A 37 4.74 -3.68 -5.71
CA GLU A 37 5.61 -4.47 -6.60
C GLU A 37 4.90 -5.69 -7.18
N GLN A 38 3.92 -6.25 -6.48
CA GLN A 38 3.07 -7.36 -6.93
C GLN A 38 1.77 -6.91 -7.64
N GLY A 39 1.63 -5.63 -8.01
CA GLY A 39 0.50 -5.15 -8.81
C GLY A 39 -0.69 -4.60 -8.02
N ALA A 40 -0.60 -4.49 -6.70
CA ALA A 40 -1.69 -3.94 -5.90
C ALA A 40 -1.79 -2.42 -6.03
N LYS A 41 -3.02 -1.91 -5.91
CA LYS A 41 -3.29 -0.51 -5.56
C LYS A 41 -3.31 -0.39 -4.04
N VAL A 42 -2.36 0.35 -3.49
CA VAL A 42 -2.14 0.42 -2.04
C VAL A 42 -2.42 1.82 -1.52
N TYR A 43 -3.26 1.92 -0.50
CA TYR A 43 -3.50 3.14 0.27
C TYR A 43 -2.63 3.15 1.53
N MET A 44 -1.70 4.10 1.59
CA MET A 44 -0.89 4.39 2.77
C MET A 44 -1.74 5.19 3.77
N GLY A 45 -2.30 4.50 4.76
CA GLY A 45 -3.04 5.10 5.86
C GLY A 45 -2.11 5.77 6.85
N SER A 46 -2.10 7.11 6.90
CA SER A 46 -1.28 7.85 7.86
C SER A 46 -1.87 9.20 8.27
N ARG A 47 -1.35 9.76 9.37
CA ARG A 47 -1.75 11.07 9.90
C ARG A 47 -1.05 12.25 9.22
N ASN A 48 0.20 12.07 8.81
CA ASN A 48 1.05 13.14 8.29
C ASN A 48 1.22 12.97 6.77
N GLU A 49 0.52 13.81 6.03
CA GLU A 49 0.53 13.86 4.57
C GLU A 49 1.95 14.01 4.01
N GLU A 50 2.70 15.00 4.49
CA GLU A 50 4.04 15.31 3.95
C GLU A 50 4.99 14.11 4.06
N LYS A 51 5.01 13.44 5.22
CA LYS A 51 5.82 12.24 5.42
C LYS A 51 5.36 11.08 4.54
N ALA A 52 4.05 10.93 4.35
CA ALA A 52 3.50 9.90 3.48
C ALA A 52 3.85 10.15 2.02
N LEU A 53 3.69 11.37 1.52
CA LEU A 53 4.00 11.73 0.14
C LEU A 53 5.48 11.51 -0.17
N LYS A 54 6.40 11.88 0.75
CA LYS A 54 7.83 11.56 0.60
C LYS A 54 8.09 10.05 0.48
N ALA A 55 7.49 9.24 1.36
CA ALA A 55 7.63 7.80 1.29
C ALA A 55 7.02 7.20 0.01
N ILE A 56 5.90 7.74 -0.45
CA ILE A 56 5.24 7.34 -1.71
C ILE A 56 6.12 7.67 -2.91
N GLU A 57 6.73 8.86 -2.97
CA GLU A 57 7.66 9.24 -4.03
C GLU A 57 8.85 8.27 -4.12
N GLU A 58 9.44 7.89 -2.98
CA GLU A 58 10.54 6.92 -2.93
C GLU A 58 10.09 5.54 -3.45
N ILE A 59 8.92 5.05 -3.01
CA ILE A 59 8.39 3.76 -3.47
C ILE A 59 8.10 3.81 -4.97
N GLN A 60 7.45 4.86 -5.46
CA GLN A 60 7.15 5.03 -6.89
C GLN A 60 8.42 5.08 -7.74
N ALA A 61 9.47 5.78 -7.28
CA ALA A 61 10.75 5.79 -7.97
C ALA A 61 11.35 4.38 -8.09
N ASN A 62 11.24 3.56 -7.04
CA ASN A 62 11.69 2.17 -7.06
C ASN A 62 10.85 1.29 -8.00
N LEU A 63 9.52 1.49 -8.05
CA LEU A 63 8.63 0.77 -8.96
C LEU A 63 8.95 1.05 -10.42
N CYS A 64 9.15 2.32 -10.79
CA CYS A 64 9.47 2.74 -12.16
C CYS A 64 10.77 2.11 -12.69
N GLN A 65 11.79 1.94 -11.84
CA GLN A 65 13.05 1.31 -12.24
C GLN A 65 12.89 -0.18 -12.60
N ARG A 66 11.88 -0.85 -12.05
CA ARG A 66 11.68 -2.30 -12.21
C ARG A 66 10.76 -2.64 -13.38
N ASN A 67 10.06 -1.66 -13.96
CA ASN A 67 9.28 -1.72 -15.23
C ASN A 67 8.38 -2.96 -15.36
N LYS A 68 7.75 -3.40 -14.26
CA LYS A 68 7.13 -4.74 -14.15
C LYS A 68 5.76 -4.80 -13.47
N THR A 69 5.15 -3.67 -13.11
CA THR A 69 3.94 -3.69 -12.28
C THR A 69 2.98 -2.54 -12.61
N ASP A 70 1.68 -2.84 -12.58
CA ASP A 70 0.58 -1.85 -12.63
C ASP A 70 0.20 -1.35 -11.22
N GLY A 71 0.95 -1.76 -10.19
CA GLY A 71 0.73 -1.34 -8.82
C GLY A 71 0.94 0.16 -8.62
N SER A 72 0.24 0.73 -7.64
CA SER A 72 0.32 2.15 -7.33
C SER A 72 0.13 2.41 -5.85
N VAL A 73 0.71 3.49 -5.34
CA VAL A 73 0.60 3.87 -3.94
C VAL A 73 -0.04 5.26 -3.82
N HIS A 74 -1.06 5.37 -2.97
CA HIS A 74 -1.85 6.56 -2.73
C HIS A 74 -1.87 6.89 -1.25
N TRP A 75 -1.85 8.17 -0.88
CA TRP A 75 -2.06 8.55 0.52
C TRP A 75 -3.56 8.53 0.85
N LEU A 76 -3.89 8.04 2.04
CA LEU A 76 -5.20 8.19 2.66
C LEU A 76 -5.02 8.72 4.08
N ARG A 77 -5.68 9.84 4.39
CA ARG A 77 -5.66 10.37 5.75
C ARG A 77 -6.35 9.39 6.67
N LEU A 78 -5.60 8.80 7.61
CA LEU A 78 -6.11 7.88 8.59
C LEU A 78 -5.57 8.21 9.97
N ASP A 79 -6.47 8.44 10.91
CA ASP A 79 -6.16 8.62 12.32
C ASP A 79 -7.01 7.67 13.16
N LEU A 80 -6.40 6.58 13.62
CA LEU A 80 -7.06 5.55 14.42
C LEU A 80 -7.39 6.02 15.84
N SER A 81 -6.92 7.20 16.27
CA SER A 81 -7.27 7.77 17.58
C SER A 81 -8.64 8.45 17.62
N ASP A 82 -9.24 8.76 16.45
CA ASP A 82 -10.57 9.37 16.35
C ASP A 82 -11.47 8.53 15.43
N PRO A 83 -12.46 7.79 15.97
CA PRO A 83 -13.39 6.98 15.17
C PRO A 83 -14.12 7.75 14.06
N ARG A 84 -14.32 9.06 14.22
CA ARG A 84 -14.94 9.91 13.18
C ARG A 84 -14.01 10.08 11.98
N LEU A 85 -12.71 10.18 12.22
CA LEU A 85 -11.70 10.26 11.16
C LEU A 85 -11.53 8.90 10.47
N VAL A 86 -11.58 7.79 11.23
CA VAL A 86 -11.61 6.44 10.64
C VAL A 86 -12.82 6.26 9.72
N LYS A 87 -14.01 6.68 10.17
CA LYS A 87 -15.23 6.61 9.34
C LYS A 87 -15.07 7.41 8.04
N ARG A 88 -14.53 8.64 8.12
CA ARG A 88 -14.27 9.48 6.93
C ARG A 88 -13.29 8.83 5.96
N ALA A 89 -12.22 8.23 6.47
CA ALA A 89 -11.25 7.50 5.64
C ALA A 89 -11.91 6.31 4.92
N ALA A 90 -12.76 5.57 5.62
CA ALA A 90 -13.52 4.47 5.02
C ALA A 90 -14.51 4.97 3.95
N GLU A 91 -15.23 6.06 4.21
CA GLU A 91 -16.13 6.69 3.23
C GLU A 91 -15.37 7.19 1.98
N GLU A 92 -14.21 7.81 2.16
CA GLU A 92 -13.35 8.23 1.05
C GLU A 92 -12.85 7.04 0.22
N LEU A 93 -12.45 5.95 0.89
CA LEU A 93 -12.01 4.73 0.22
C LEU A 93 -13.16 4.11 -0.61
N LEU A 94 -14.36 4.03 -0.05
CA LEU A 94 -15.56 3.54 -0.74
C LEU A 94 -16.00 4.41 -1.93
N GLN A 95 -15.62 5.69 -1.95
CA GLN A 95 -15.86 6.57 -3.10
C GLN A 95 -14.87 6.33 -4.24
N LYS A 96 -13.65 5.87 -3.91
CA LYS A 96 -12.58 5.66 -4.88
C LYS A 96 -12.52 4.23 -5.40
N GLU A 97 -12.96 3.27 -4.59
CA GLU A 97 -12.80 1.84 -4.84
C GLU A 97 -14.10 1.08 -4.61
N GLU A 98 -14.38 0.12 -5.49
CA GLU A 98 -15.57 -0.75 -5.35
C GLU A 98 -15.42 -1.79 -4.23
N ARG A 99 -14.19 -2.12 -3.85
CA ARG A 99 -13.89 -3.09 -2.79
C ARG A 99 -12.56 -2.80 -2.10
N LEU A 100 -12.40 -3.38 -0.91
CA LEU A 100 -11.13 -3.49 -0.20
C LEU A 100 -10.80 -4.97 -0.05
N ASP A 101 -9.64 -5.41 -0.55
CA ASP A 101 -9.19 -6.80 -0.50
C ASP A 101 -8.32 -7.10 0.73
N ILE A 102 -7.47 -6.14 1.13
CA ILE A 102 -6.41 -6.34 2.11
C ILE A 102 -6.41 -5.18 3.11
N ILE A 103 -6.36 -5.51 4.40
CA ILE A 103 -6.15 -4.56 5.50
C ILE A 103 -4.94 -4.99 6.32
N GLY A 104 -4.01 -4.07 6.54
CA GLY A 104 -2.75 -4.30 7.26
C GLY A 104 -2.38 -3.19 8.23
#